data_AF-A0A161VVF9-F1
#
_entry.id   AF-A0A161VVF9-F1
#
_cell.length_a   1.000
_cell.length_b   1.000
_cell.length_c   1.000
_cell.angle_alpha   90.00
_cell.angle_beta   90.00
_cell.angle_gamma   90.00
#
_symmetry.space_group_name_H-M   'P 1'
#
loop_
_entity.id
_entity.type
_entity.pdbx_description
1 polymer ?
#
loop_
_entity_poly.entity_id
_entity_poly.type
_entity_poly.pdbx_seq_one_letter_code
_entity_poly.pdbx_strand_id
1 'polypeptide(L)' 'MAQGEASIRVYLPPDIKDRFKTICFFKGLNMSDVSAELIEDWLAKNDMELPNSPKTASPPTIKKSDKSA' A
#
# COMPACT_ATOMS: atom_id res chain seq x y z
N MET A 1 -2.69 -19.61 4.17
CA MET A 1 -1.61 -18.73 3.68
C MET A 1 -2.05 -18.27 2.30
N ALA A 2 -2.77 -17.16 2.20
CA ALA A 2 -3.15 -16.60 0.91
C ALA A 2 -1.89 -16.02 0.24
N GLN A 3 -1.73 -16.27 -1.05
CA GLN A 3 -0.55 -15.93 -1.84
C GLN A 3 -0.52 -14.41 -2.08
N GLY A 4 0.38 -13.67 -1.42
CA GLY A 4 0.58 -12.23 -1.69
C GLY A 4 0.94 -11.33 -0.50
N GLU A 5 0.89 -11.83 0.75
CA GLU A 5 1.15 -11.00 1.92
C GLU A 5 2.61 -11.11 2.41
N ALA A 6 3.27 -9.98 2.61
CA ALA A 6 4.59 -9.87 3.21
C ALA A 6 4.50 -9.25 4.62
N SER A 7 5.28 -9.76 5.57
CA SER A 7 5.30 -9.27 6.95
C SER A 7 6.47 -8.32 7.18
N ILE A 8 6.22 -7.22 7.89
CA ILE A 8 7.28 -6.32 8.39
C ILE A 8 7.42 -6.44 9.90
N ARG A 9 8.65 -6.31 10.40
CA ARG A 9 8.91 -6.23 11.85
C ARG A 9 9.20 -4.79 12.22
N VAL A 10 8.43 -4.25 13.15
CA VAL A 10 8.55 -2.87 13.63
C VAL A 10 8.93 -2.87 15.11
N TYR A 11 9.86 -2.00 15.49
CA TYR A 11 10.23 -1.76 16.87
C TYR A 11 9.61 -0.45 17.33
N LEU A 12 8.81 -0.51 18.39
CA LEU A 12 8.12 0.62 18.98
C LEU A 12 8.37 0.63 20.49
N PRO A 13 8.40 1.82 21.11
CA PRO A 13 8.28 1.93 22.56
C PRO A 13 7.03 1.19 23.08
N PRO A 14 7.10 0.52 24.25
CA PRO A 14 6.00 -0.30 24.76
C PRO A 14 4.71 0.48 24.95
N ASP A 15 4.80 1.70 25.46
CA ASP A 15 3.68 2.61 25.71
C ASP A 15 2.93 2.99 24.42
N ILE A 16 3.67 3.23 23.33
CA ILE A 16 3.09 3.54 22.02
C ILE A 16 2.37 2.33 21.45
N LYS A 17 3.00 1.15 21.54
CA LYS A 17 2.39 -0.10 21.07
C LYS A 17 1.09 -0.41 21.82
N ASP A 18 1.08 -0.27 23.13
CA ASP A 18 -0.09 -0.56 23.96
C ASP A 18 -1.23 0.42 23.67
N ARG A 19 -0.91 1.71 23.51
CA ARG A 19 -1.91 2.72 23.13
C ARG A 19 -2.48 2.45 21.74
N PHE A 20 -1.63 2.12 20.76
CA PHE A 20 -2.05 1.76 19.41
C PHE A 20 -2.99 0.56 19.42
N LYS A 21 -2.58 -0.54 20.08
CA LYS A 21 -3.39 -1.76 20.23
C LYS A 21 -4.74 -1.46 20.88
N THR A 22 -4.74 -0.66 21.95
CA THR A 22 -5.97 -0.30 22.69
C THR A 22 -6.94 0.46 21.80
N ILE A 23 -6.47 1.43 21.03
CA ILE A 23 -7.32 2.21 20.11
C ILE A 23 -7.88 1.31 19.00
N CYS A 24 -7.05 0.47 18.38
CA CYS A 24 -7.50 -0.50 17.38
C CYS A 24 -8.59 -1.40 17.95
N PHE A 25 -8.39 -1.92 19.17
CA PHE A 25 -9.37 -2.78 19.84
C PHE A 25 -10.71 -2.06 20.09
N PHE A 26 -10.69 -0.85 20.66
CA PHE A 26 -11.93 -0.08 20.90
C PHE A 26 -12.69 0.26 19.62
N LYS A 27 -11.98 0.42 18.50
CA LYS A 27 -12.58 0.67 17.18
C LYS A 27 -12.97 -0.61 16.43
N GLY A 28 -12.66 -1.79 16.96
CA GLY A 28 -12.91 -3.07 16.28
C GLY A 28 -12.04 -3.29 15.03
N LEU A 29 -10.84 -2.68 14.99
CA LEU A 29 -9.92 -2.74 13.86
C LEU A 29 -8.73 -3.66 14.15
N ASN A 30 -8.23 -4.34 13.14
CA ASN A 30 -6.98 -5.09 13.28
C ASN A 30 -5.77 -4.16 13.20
N MET A 31 -4.75 -4.44 14.00
CA MET A 31 -3.49 -3.68 13.95
C MET A 31 -2.84 -3.72 12.56
N SER A 32 -2.95 -4.86 11.87
CA SER A 32 -2.39 -5.04 10.52
C SER A 32 -3.03 -4.11 9.51
N ASP A 33 -4.36 -4.02 9.51
CA ASP A 33 -5.12 -3.18 8.58
C ASP A 33 -4.77 -1.70 8.78
N VAL A 34 -4.76 -1.24 10.04
CA VAL A 34 -4.39 0.14 10.37
C VAL A 34 -2.92 0.42 10.03
N SER A 35 -2.03 -0.56 10.23
CA SER A 35 -0.61 -0.40 9.87
C SER A 35 -0.44 -0.29 8.34
N ALA A 36 -1.17 -1.10 7.57
CA ALA A 36 -1.14 -1.04 6.11
C ALA A 36 -1.64 0.33 5.60
N GLU A 37 -2.76 0.83 6.14
CA GLU A 37 -3.30 2.14 5.79
C GLU A 37 -2.29 3.27 6.10
N LEU A 38 -1.64 3.23 7.26
CA LEU A 38 -0.62 4.22 7.64
C LEU A 38 0.61 4.16 6.72
N ILE A 39 0.99 2.98 6.24
CA ILE A 39 2.10 2.80 5.31
C ILE A 39 1.72 3.33 3.92
N GLU A 40 0.52 3.02 3.43
CA GLU A 40 0.01 3.54 2.16
C GLU A 40 -0.09 5.07 2.17
N ASP A 41 -0.62 5.66 3.23
CA ASP A 41 -0.71 7.12 3.41
C ASP A 41 0.68 7.77 3.47
N TRP A 42 1.64 7.12 4.15
CA TRP A 42 3.02 7.57 4.16
C TRP A 42 3.64 7.54 2.76
N LEU A 43 3.45 6.46 2.01
CA LEU A 43 3.95 6.34 0.64
C LEU A 43 3.29 7.38 -0.27
N ALA A 44 1.97 7.56 -0.22
CA ALA A 44 1.27 8.55 -1.05
C ALA A 44 1.77 9.98 -0.82
N LYS A 45 2.18 10.32 0.41
CA LYS A 45 2.75 11.64 0.75
C LYS A 45 4.22 11.80 0.38
N ASN A 46 4.95 10.70 0.31
CA ASN A 46 6.41 10.69 0.15
C ASN A 46 6.85 9.92 -1.10
N ASP A 47 5.96 9.77 -2.08
CA ASP A 47 6.24 9.03 -3.31
C ASP A 47 7.26 9.85 -4.13
N MET A 48 8.51 9.71 -3.75
CA MET A 48 9.64 10.03 -4.59
C MET A 48 9.63 8.96 -5.66
N GLU A 49 9.45 9.35 -6.92
CA GLU A 49 9.57 8.43 -8.06
C GLU A 49 10.88 7.64 -7.93
N LEU A 50 10.80 6.45 -7.34
CA LEU A 50 11.94 5.57 -7.19
C LEU A 50 12.23 5.06 -8.60
N PRO A 51 13.41 5.38 -9.18
CA PRO A 51 13.78 4.81 -10.45
C PRO A 51 14.11 3.35 -10.16
N ASN A 52 13.12 2.48 -10.38
CA ASN A 52 13.21 1.08 -10.79
C ASN A 52 12.19 0.19 -10.06
N SER A 53 11.04 -0.02 -10.68
CA SER A 53 10.43 -1.34 -10.75
C SER A 53 9.71 -1.47 -12.11
N PRO A 54 9.81 -2.63 -12.80
CA PRO A 54 9.37 -2.77 -14.18
C PRO A 54 7.86 -2.56 -14.29
N LYS A 55 7.47 -1.52 -15.03
CA LYS A 55 6.09 -1.32 -15.50
C LYS A 55 5.64 -2.60 -16.22
N THR A 56 4.76 -3.37 -15.58
CA THR A 56 3.94 -4.37 -16.27
C THR A 56 3.14 -3.59 -17.32
N ALA A 57 3.58 -3.70 -18.57
CA ALA A 57 3.03 -2.97 -19.68
C ALA A 57 1.57 -3.39 -19.90
N SER A 58 0.63 -2.51 -19.58
CA SER A 58 -0.70 -2.54 -20.19
C SER A 58 -0.56 -2.18 -21.68
N PRO A 59 -1.06 -3.01 -22.62
CA PRO A 59 -1.00 -2.68 -24.04
C PRO A 59 -1.92 -1.49 -24.37
N PRO A 60 -1.51 -0.52 -25.19
CA PRO A 60 -2.41 0.50 -25.70
C PRO A 60 -3.30 -0.10 -26.80
N THR A 61 -4.59 -0.26 -26.54
CA THR A 61 -5.60 -0.49 -27.58
C THR A 61 -5.77 0.80 -28.39
N ILE A 62 -4.99 0.93 -29.45
CA ILE A 62 -5.12 2.01 -30.44
C ILE A 62 -6.46 1.82 -31.16
N LYS A 63 -7.37 2.77 -30.95
CA LYS A 63 -8.58 2.98 -31.72
C LYS A 63 -8.18 3.25 -33.18
N LYS A 64 -8.52 2.36 -34.11
CA LYS A 64 -8.42 2.64 -35.55
C LYS A 64 -9.62 3.49 -35.97
N SER A 65 -9.35 4.75 -36.30
CA SER A 65 -10.26 5.64 -37.02
C SER A 65 -9.56 6.06 -38.33
N ASP A 66 -10.08 5.52 -39.42
CA ASP A 66 -10.19 6.05 -40.80
C ASP A 66 -9.16 7.04 -41.36
N LYS A 67 -8.55 6.73 -42.53
CA LYS A 67 -8.56 7.59 -43.74
C LYS A 67 -7.88 6.96 -44.98
N SER A 68 -8.68 6.84 -46.05
CA SER A 68 -8.43 6.98 -47.51
C SER A 68 -7.11 6.54 -48.17
N ALA A 69 -7.25 5.66 -49.18
CA ALA A 69 -6.65 5.79 -50.51
C ALA A 69 -7.60 5.17 -51.55
#